data_AF-A0AAW9ECB5-F1
#
_entry.id   AF-A0AAW9ECB5-F1
#
_cell.length_a   1.000
_cell.length_b   1.000
_cell.length_c   1.000
_cell.angle_alpha   90.00
_cell.angle_beta   90.00
_cell.angle_gamma   90.00
#
_symmetry.space_group_name_H-M   'P 1'
#
loop_
_entity.id
_entity.type
_entity.pdbx_description
1 polymer ?
#
loop_
_entity_poly.entity_id
_entity_poly.type
_entity_poly.pdbx_seq_one_letter_code
_entity_poly.pdbx_strand_id
1 'polypeptide(L)'
;SGQHNYTNALAALALADAVGISRKASLAVLNTYHGLAHRFQLVYSHNGVRWINDSKATNVGSTEAALRGLEVEGTLHLLLGGDGK
;
A
#
# COMPACT_ATOMS: atom_id res chain seq x y z
N SER A 1 1.45 1.04 6.52
CA SER A 1 0.25 1.29 7.36
C SER A 1 -0.98 1.42 6.45
N GLY A 2 -2.18 1.55 7.00
CA GLY A 2 -3.44 1.68 6.24
C GLY A 2 -4.31 0.42 6.34
N GLN A 3 -5.64 0.60 6.45
CA GLN A 3 -6.59 -0.47 6.74
C GLN A 3 -6.55 -1.61 5.70
N HIS A 4 -6.41 -1.27 4.41
CA HIS A 4 -6.29 -2.25 3.34
C HIS A 4 -5.04 -3.14 3.45
N ASN A 5 -3.94 -2.61 4.01
CA ASN A 5 -2.74 -3.41 4.25
C ASN A 5 -2.93 -4.39 5.41
N TYR A 6 -3.72 -4.01 6.44
CA TYR A 6 -4.06 -4.93 7.53
C TYR A 6 -4.96 -6.06 7.05
N THR A 7 -5.96 -5.77 6.21
CA THR A 7 -6.80 -6.82 5.62
C THR A 7 -5.98 -7.76 4.73
N ASN A 8 -5.02 -7.24 3.97
CA ASN A 8 -4.10 -8.07 3.17
C ASN A 8 -3.22 -8.96 4.05
N ALA A 9 -2.69 -8.41 5.15
CA ALA A 9 -1.88 -9.18 6.10
C ALA A 9 -2.69 -10.30 6.77
N LEU A 10 -3.93 -10.03 7.16
CA LEU A 10 -4.84 -11.04 7.72
C LEU A 10 -5.19 -12.13 6.71
N ALA A 11 -5.48 -11.76 5.46
CA ALA A 11 -5.73 -12.72 4.39
C ALA A 11 -4.51 -13.61 4.12
N ALA A 12 -3.31 -13.01 4.04
CA ALA A 12 -2.06 -13.76 3.87
C ALA A 12 -1.80 -14.70 5.05
N LEU A 13 -2.07 -14.27 6.28
CA LEU A 13 -1.91 -15.10 7.48
C LEU A 13 -2.88 -16.28 7.48
N ALA A 14 -4.15 -16.05 7.14
CA ALA A 14 -5.16 -17.10 7.06
C ALA A 14 -4.81 -18.16 6.01
N LEU A 15 -4.30 -17.74 4.84
CA LEU A 15 -3.81 -18.65 3.81
C LEU A 15 -2.59 -19.46 4.29
N ALA A 16 -1.63 -18.81 4.95
CA ALA A 16 -0.44 -19.45 5.49
C ALA A 16 -0.79 -20.51 6.56
N ASP A 17 -1.73 -20.21 7.44
CA ASP A 17 -2.23 -21.15 8.45
C ASP A 17 -2.90 -22.37 7.78
N ALA A 18 -3.72 -22.15 6.74
CA ALA A 18 -4.44 -23.21 6.04
C ALA A 18 -3.52 -24.23 5.34
N VAL A 19 -2.30 -23.82 4.99
CA VAL A 19 -1.27 -24.69 4.38
C VAL A 19 -0.20 -25.15 5.36
N GLY A 20 -0.39 -24.91 6.67
CA GLY A 20 0.48 -25.42 7.72
C GLY A 20 1.81 -24.68 7.90
N ILE A 21 1.94 -23.45 7.40
CA ILE A 21 3.12 -22.62 7.65
C ILE A 21 3.09 -22.16 9.12
N SER A 22 4.25 -22.22 9.80
CA SER A 22 4.36 -21.81 11.20
C SER A 22 3.91 -20.37 11.41
N ARG A 23 2.95 -20.15 12.32
CA ARG A 23 2.49 -18.82 12.72
C ARG A 23 3.63 -17.89 13.12
N LYS A 24 4.64 -18.42 13.82
CA LYS A 24 5.83 -17.67 14.24
C LYS A 24 6.62 -17.14 13.03
N ALA A 25 6.80 -17.98 12.02
CA ALA A 25 7.48 -17.59 10.78
C ALA A 25 6.67 -16.55 10.00
N SER A 26 5.36 -16.75 9.85
CA SER A 26 4.47 -15.80 9.16
C SER A 26 4.49 -14.41 9.81
N LEU A 27 4.43 -14.34 11.15
CA LEU A 27 4.51 -13.07 11.88
C LEU A 27 5.88 -12.40 11.74
N ALA A 28 6.97 -13.18 11.73
CA ALA A 28 8.31 -12.64 11.50
C ALA A 28 8.42 -11.98 10.12
N VAL A 29 7.88 -12.61 9.07
CA VAL A 29 7.86 -12.06 7.71
C VAL A 29 6.98 -10.81 7.61
N LEU A 30 5.80 -10.81 8.23
CA LEU A 30 4.93 -9.63 8.24
C LEU A 30 5.61 -8.41 8.90
N ASN A 31 6.47 -8.62 9.89
CA ASN A 31 7.25 -7.56 10.53
C ASN A 31 8.40 -7.02 9.66
N THR A 32 8.95 -7.83 8.74
CA THR A 32 10.05 -7.43 7.85
C THR A 32 9.58 -6.96 6.47
N TYR A 33 8.29 -7.12 6.17
CA TYR A 33 7.72 -6.71 4.90
C TYR A 33 7.54 -5.19 4.83
N HIS A 34 8.27 -4.53 3.94
CA HIS A 34 8.25 -3.07 3.77
C HIS A 34 7.32 -2.58 2.65
N GLY A 35 6.50 -3.45 2.08
CA GLY A 35 5.67 -3.13 0.91
C GLY A 35 6.33 -3.50 -0.41
N LEU A 36 5.68 -3.13 -1.51
CA LEU A 36 6.21 -3.32 -2.86
C LEU A 36 6.56 -1.97 -3.47
N ALA A 37 7.53 -1.97 -4.38
CA ALA A 37 7.75 -0.84 -5.27
C ALA A 37 6.42 -0.44 -5.96
N HIS A 38 6.22 0.86 -6.15
CA HIS A 38 5.06 1.44 -6.84
C HIS A 38 3.70 1.29 -6.14
N ARG A 39 3.64 0.82 -4.87
CA ARG A 39 2.41 0.77 -4.06
C ARG A 39 2.48 1.79 -2.93
N PHE A 40 1.93 2.97 -3.16
CA PHE A 40 1.95 4.11 -2.24
C PHE A 40 3.34 4.39 -1.64
N GLN A 41 4.36 4.34 -2.50
CA GLN A 41 5.75 4.37 -2.10
C GLN A 41 6.26 5.81 -1.99
N LEU A 42 6.76 6.24 -0.83
CA LEU A 42 7.52 7.49 -0.73
C LEU A 42 8.85 7.35 -1.49
N VAL A 43 9.00 8.09 -2.58
CA VAL A 43 10.22 8.05 -3.44
C VAL A 43 11.13 9.25 -3.22
N TYR A 44 10.59 10.37 -2.76
CA TYR A 44 11.36 11.57 -2.46
C TYR A 44 10.64 12.43 -1.41
N SER A 45 11.39 13.05 -0.51
CA SER A 45 10.88 13.98 0.49
C SER A 45 11.87 15.13 0.68
N HIS A 46 11.48 16.34 0.33
CA HIS A 46 12.33 17.52 0.45
C HIS A 46 11.51 18.80 0.50
N ASN A 47 11.98 19.82 1.23
CA ASN A 47 11.31 21.12 1.40
C ASN A 47 9.82 21.00 1.80
N GLY A 48 9.49 20.04 2.67
CA GLY A 48 8.11 19.80 3.11
C GLY A 48 7.21 19.10 2.10
N VAL A 49 7.72 18.72 0.92
CA VAL A 49 6.94 18.04 -0.13
C VAL A 49 7.28 16.55 -0.17
N ARG A 50 6.24 15.71 -0.10
CA ARG A 50 6.34 14.25 -0.26
C ARG A 50 5.95 13.86 -1.68
N TRP A 51 6.81 13.11 -2.35
CA TRP A 51 6.56 12.53 -3.67
C TRP A 51 6.26 11.05 -3.51
N ILE A 52 5.03 10.66 -3.84
CA ILE A 52 4.54 9.30 -3.70
C ILE A 52 4.42 8.65 -5.09
N ASN A 53 5.04 7.48 -5.27
CA ASN A 53 4.86 6.64 -6.44
C ASN A 53 3.80 5.57 -6.15
N ASP A 54 2.64 5.73 -6.76
CA ASP A 54 1.54 4.76 -6.73
C ASP A 54 1.14 4.29 -8.14
N SER A 55 2.10 4.18 -9.05
CA SER A 55 1.85 3.81 -10.46
C SER A 55 1.23 2.41 -10.66
N LYS A 56 1.16 1.57 -9.61
CA LYS A 56 0.39 0.31 -9.65
C LYS A 56 -1.13 0.51 -9.51
N ALA A 57 -1.61 1.70 -9.16
CA ALA A 57 -3.03 2.03 -9.11
C ALA A 57 -3.64 2.16 -10.52
N THR A 58 -3.80 1.01 -11.19
CA THR A 58 -4.23 0.91 -12.61
C THR A 58 -5.74 0.65 -12.77
N ASN A 59 -6.52 0.93 -11.72
CA ASN A 59 -7.97 0.85 -11.68
C ASN A 59 -8.52 1.78 -10.59
N VAL A 60 -9.80 2.11 -10.67
CA VAL A 60 -10.48 3.05 -9.76
C VAL A 60 -10.33 2.64 -8.29
N GLY A 61 -10.60 1.37 -7.97
CA GLY A 61 -10.56 0.90 -6.58
C GLY A 61 -9.17 0.98 -5.92
N SER A 62 -8.10 0.88 -6.72
CA SER A 62 -6.73 1.04 -6.21
C SER A 62 -6.45 2.48 -5.82
N THR A 63 -6.82 3.43 -6.69
CA THR A 63 -6.68 4.87 -6.39
C THR A 63 -7.57 5.28 -5.23
N GLU A 64 -8.80 4.75 -5.14
CA GLU A 64 -9.70 4.99 -4.02
C GLU A 64 -9.08 4.53 -2.68
N ALA A 65 -8.47 3.35 -2.64
CA ALA A 65 -7.78 2.84 -1.45
C ALA A 65 -6.59 3.72 -1.03
N ALA A 66 -5.91 4.36 -1.99
CA ALA A 66 -4.80 5.27 -1.73
C ALA A 66 -5.25 6.63 -1.18
N LEU A 67 -6.41 7.13 -1.63
CA LEU A 67 -6.95 8.43 -1.21
C LEU A 67 -7.78 8.34 0.08
N ARG A 68 -8.34 7.17 0.38
CA ARG A 68 -9.21 6.97 1.55
C ARG A 68 -8.43 7.15 2.85
N GLY A 69 -8.77 8.22 3.59
CA GLY A 69 -8.11 8.58 4.84
C GLY A 69 -6.73 9.22 4.66
N LEU A 70 -6.41 9.68 3.43
CA LEU A 70 -5.18 10.41 3.17
C LEU A 70 -5.30 11.84 3.72
N GLU A 71 -4.45 12.15 4.69
CA GLU A 71 -4.29 13.50 5.20
C GLU A 71 -3.08 14.18 4.52
N VAL A 72 -3.32 15.36 3.97
CA VAL A 72 -2.32 16.19 3.32
C VAL A 72 -2.36 17.57 3.94
N GLU A 73 -1.24 18.00 4.50
CA GLU A 73 -1.03 19.40 4.84
C GLU A 73 -0.77 20.17 3.53
N GLY A 74 -1.60 21.16 3.24
CA GLY A 74 -1.52 21.94 2.01
C GLY A 74 -2.33 21.33 0.85
N THR A 75 -1.73 21.26 -0.33
CA THR A 75 -2.43 20.86 -1.57
C THR A 75 -1.98 19.47 -2.03
N LEU A 76 -2.94 18.59 -2.29
CA LEU A 76 -2.68 17.33 -2.98
C LEU A 76 -2.61 17.56 -4.49
N HIS A 77 -1.43 17.35 -5.09
CA HIS A 77 -1.25 17.31 -6.54
C HIS A 77 -1.34 15.86 -7.01
N LEU A 78 -2.50 15.46 -7.54
CA LEU A 78 -2.75 14.09 -7.99
C LEU A 78 -2.59 13.98 -9.51
N LEU A 79 -1.73 13.06 -9.97
CA LEU A 79 -1.53 12.77 -11.38
C LEU A 79 -2.43 11.60 -11.76
N LEU A 80 -3.40 11.84 -12.66
CA LEU A 80 -4.33 10.84 -13.19
C LEU A 80 -4.22 10.77 -14.71
N GLY A 81 -4.37 9.58 -15.29
CA GLY A 81 -4.37 9.40 -16.74
C GLY A 81 -3.93 8.00 -17.17
N GLY A 82 -3.99 7.75 -18.48
CA GLY A 82 -3.73 6.45 -19.11
C GLY A 82 -4.97 5.89 -19.80
N ASP A 83 -4.94 4.61 -20.14
CA ASP A 83 -6.10 3.85 -20.65
C ASP A 83 -6.95 3.33 -19.48
N GLY A 84 -8.23 3.70 -19.47
CA GLY A 84 -9.18 3.38 -18.40
C GLY A 84 -9.69 1.94 -18.41
N LYS A 85 -9.53 1.22 -19.53
CA LYS A 85 -10.17 -0.07 -19.85
C LYS A 85 -11.70 0.04 -19.93
#